data_AF-A0A1V4YRE9-F1
#
_entry.id   AF-A0A1V4YRE9-F1
#
_cell.length_a   1.000
_cell.length_b   1.000
_cell.length_c   1.000
_cell.angle_alpha   90.00
_cell.angle_beta   90.00
_cell.angle_gamma   90.00
#
_symmetry.space_group_name_H-M   'P 1'
#
loop_
_entity.id
_entity.type
_entity.pdbx_description
1 polymer ?
#
loop_
_entity_poly.entity_id
_entity_poly.type
_entity_poly.pdbx_seq_one_letter_code
_entity_poly.pdbx_strand_id
1 'polypeptide(L)'
;MNYIAIGPLQGTYRQIQNPSQGFPSILSYMLVIIVVLGLVLYLYQILKKTGNMKRNKTMAWLILMVALLVLGVLSFFTAPYMLTEVLFLAAFYAGYRLLKGGGMIKLEIDFLFLSWFFAFFIFHSIILLKVDRYFITMTPALAYFITLGLSTIIEKYKFKIKQERLKSWGLYLIVGLVLLSYATAVYTGHTPKQGYGVQIQSACDWLTVYDPSYQSKVIYSDYDPAVTWCLKKEVKFAVPRIYVSAESFSRFLIDNKADYYIDALSDQKLNIAGFHVIKKLGSIYIYEADH
;
A
#
# COMPACT_ATOMS: atom_id res chain seq x y z
N MET A 1 5.46 -7.07 6.61
CA MET A 1 4.50 -8.19 6.53
C MET A 1 3.05 -7.69 6.46
N ASN A 2 2.71 -6.60 7.15
CA ASN A 2 1.35 -6.05 7.18
C ASN A 2 0.81 -5.51 5.84
N TYR A 3 1.65 -5.27 4.82
CA TYR A 3 1.15 -4.92 3.46
C TYR A 3 0.67 -6.13 2.65
N ILE A 4 1.11 -7.33 3.07
CA ILE A 4 0.50 -8.59 2.69
C ILE A 4 -0.53 -8.96 3.77
N ALA A 5 -0.99 -8.02 4.62
CA ALA A 5 -2.12 -8.29 5.51
C ALA A 5 -3.35 -8.42 4.65
N ILE A 6 -3.58 -9.66 4.28
CA ILE A 6 -4.90 -10.13 3.99
C ILE A 6 -5.56 -10.14 5.36
N GLY A 7 -6.44 -9.15 5.59
CA GLY A 7 -6.93 -8.83 6.93
C GLY A 7 -7.42 -10.07 7.69
N PRO A 8 -7.34 -10.07 9.02
CA PRO A 8 -7.94 -11.14 9.80
C PRO A 8 -9.39 -11.35 9.39
N LEU A 9 -9.90 -12.58 9.54
CA LEU A 9 -11.34 -12.87 9.48
C LEU A 9 -12.16 -12.07 10.53
N GLN A 10 -11.46 -11.32 11.40
CA GLN A 10 -11.98 -10.40 12.40
C GLN A 10 -11.14 -9.11 12.37
N GLY A 11 -11.62 -8.07 11.70
CA GLY A 11 -10.98 -6.74 11.66
C GLY A 11 -11.98 -5.59 11.51
N THR A 12 -11.53 -4.36 11.69
CA THR A 12 -12.35 -3.16 11.41
C THR A 12 -12.20 -2.76 9.94
N TYR A 13 -13.21 -2.11 9.35
CA TYR A 13 -13.12 -1.60 7.97
C TYR A 13 -11.87 -0.73 7.72
N ARG A 14 -11.46 0.03 8.73
CA ARG A 14 -10.24 0.86 8.71
C ARG A 14 -8.98 0.03 8.43
N GLN A 15 -8.92 -1.21 8.92
CA GLN A 15 -7.80 -2.14 8.69
C GLN A 15 -7.84 -2.77 7.29
N ILE A 16 -8.98 -2.80 6.60
CA ILE A 16 -9.02 -3.17 5.17
C ILE A 16 -8.50 -2.02 4.32
N GLN A 17 -8.92 -0.80 4.63
CA GLN A 17 -8.46 0.39 3.92
C GLN A 17 -6.97 0.63 4.16
N ASN A 18 -6.48 0.30 5.36
CA ASN A 18 -5.09 0.41 5.75
C ASN A 18 -4.56 -0.95 6.28
N PRO A 19 -4.25 -1.92 5.39
CA PRO A 19 -3.68 -3.22 5.75
C PRO A 19 -2.46 -3.15 6.67
N SER A 20 -1.64 -2.10 6.58
CA SER A 20 -0.46 -1.91 7.42
C SER A 20 -0.77 -1.81 8.91
N GLN A 21 -2.00 -1.39 9.26
CA GLN A 21 -2.53 -1.31 10.63
C GLN A 21 -3.14 -2.64 11.12
N GLY A 22 -3.24 -3.64 10.24
CA GLY A 22 -3.71 -4.97 10.57
C GLY A 22 -2.59 -5.92 11.02
N PHE A 23 -2.99 -7.07 11.56
CA PHE A 23 -2.07 -8.17 11.83
C PHE A 23 -1.83 -9.00 10.56
N PRO A 24 -0.60 -9.48 10.30
CA PRO A 24 -0.34 -10.41 9.20
C PRO A 24 -1.15 -11.69 9.39
N SER A 25 -1.77 -12.21 8.31
CA SER A 25 -2.44 -13.50 8.36
C SER A 25 -1.44 -14.64 8.17
N ILE A 26 -1.86 -15.85 8.55
CA ILE A 26 -1.10 -17.09 8.30
C ILE A 26 -0.74 -17.20 6.81
N LEU A 27 -1.66 -16.81 5.92
CA LEU A 27 -1.44 -16.86 4.48
C LEU A 27 -0.35 -15.87 4.04
N SER A 28 -0.26 -14.69 4.66
CA SER A 28 0.84 -13.74 4.45
C SER A 28 2.20 -14.37 4.74
N TYR A 29 2.32 -15.08 5.87
CA TYR A 29 3.54 -15.80 6.23
C TYR A 29 3.85 -16.92 5.24
N MET A 30 2.84 -17.69 4.83
CA MET A 30 3.02 -18.74 3.82
C MET A 30 3.54 -18.17 2.49
N LEU A 31 3.00 -17.03 2.03
CA LEU A 31 3.46 -16.38 0.80
C LEU A 31 4.92 -15.92 0.92
N VAL A 32 5.31 -15.33 2.05
CA VAL A 32 6.71 -14.95 2.30
C VAL A 32 7.62 -16.18 2.28
N ILE A 33 7.22 -17.27 2.92
CA ILE A 33 7.99 -18.52 2.91
C ILE A 33 8.13 -19.07 1.49
N ILE A 34 7.06 -19.07 0.69
CA ILE A 34 7.09 -19.51 -0.72
C ILE A 34 8.08 -18.66 -1.53
N VAL A 35 8.04 -17.34 -1.38
CA VAL A 35 8.95 -16.43 -2.08
C VAL A 35 10.39 -16.66 -1.64
N VAL A 36 10.68 -16.62 -0.34
CA VAL A 36 12.05 -16.75 0.18
C VAL A 36 12.64 -18.11 -0.16
N LEU A 37 11.92 -19.20 0.15
CA LEU A 37 12.40 -20.56 -0.10
C LEU A 37 12.53 -20.83 -1.59
N GLY A 38 11.55 -20.38 -2.39
CA GLY A 38 11.57 -20.50 -3.84
C GLY A 38 12.75 -19.74 -4.47
N LEU A 39 13.01 -18.49 -4.06
CA LEU A 39 14.15 -17.71 -4.54
C LEU A 39 15.50 -18.31 -4.14
N VAL A 40 15.64 -18.80 -2.90
CA VAL A 40 16.86 -19.50 -2.46
C VAL A 40 17.12 -20.73 -3.32
N LEU A 41 16.08 -21.54 -3.56
CA LEU A 41 16.17 -22.71 -4.44
C LEU A 41 16.52 -22.31 -5.88
N TYR A 42 15.92 -21.24 -6.39
CA TYR A 42 16.13 -20.71 -7.73
C TYR A 42 17.59 -20.26 -7.91
N LEU A 43 18.09 -19.41 -7.01
CA LEU A 43 19.47 -18.94 -7.01
C LEU A 43 20.46 -20.10 -6.87
N TYR A 44 20.20 -21.08 -6.01
CA TYR A 44 21.04 -22.27 -5.89
C TYR A 44 21.15 -23.05 -7.20
N GLN A 45 20.04 -23.23 -7.93
CA GLN A 45 20.05 -23.89 -9.24
C GLN A 45 20.87 -23.11 -10.27
N ILE A 46 20.76 -21.77 -10.27
CA ILE A 46 21.55 -20.92 -11.15
C ILE A 46 23.04 -21.07 -10.86
N LEU A 47 23.43 -20.92 -9.59
CA LEU A 47 24.82 -20.99 -9.17
C LEU A 47 25.44 -22.36 -9.50
N LYS A 48 24.69 -23.45 -9.30
CA LYS A 48 25.13 -24.81 -9.66
C LYS A 48 25.38 -24.96 -11.16
N LYS A 49 24.50 -24.42 -12.01
CA LYS A 49 24.65 -24.48 -13.48
C LYS A 49 25.78 -23.58 -14.00
N THR A 50 26.07 -22.50 -13.29
CA THR A 50 27.07 -21.49 -13.68
C THR A 50 28.52 -21.89 -13.31
N GLY A 51 28.72 -23.05 -12.65
CA GLY A 51 30.02 -23.53 -12.16
C GLY A 51 31.13 -23.73 -13.22
N ASN A 52 30.82 -23.70 -14.52
CA ASN A 52 31.78 -23.83 -15.62
C ASN A 52 32.20 -22.49 -16.26
N MET A 53 31.88 -21.35 -15.65
CA MET A 53 32.13 -20.03 -16.23
C MET A 53 33.55 -19.50 -15.94
N LYS A 54 34.16 -18.76 -16.88
CA LYS A 54 35.53 -18.20 -16.77
C LYS A 54 35.72 -17.41 -15.46
N ARG A 55 36.45 -18.02 -14.51
CA ARG A 55 36.58 -17.63 -13.08
C ARG A 55 36.85 -16.14 -12.84
N ASN A 56 37.74 -15.52 -13.63
CA ASN A 56 38.18 -14.13 -13.40
C ASN A 56 37.12 -13.07 -13.77
N LYS A 57 36.37 -13.26 -14.87
CA LYS A 57 35.34 -12.29 -15.29
C LYS A 57 34.14 -12.34 -14.35
N THR A 58 33.77 -13.54 -13.89
CA THR A 58 32.69 -13.76 -12.92
C THR A 58 33.00 -13.08 -11.58
N MET A 59 34.24 -13.20 -11.10
CA MET A 59 34.65 -12.57 -9.83
C MET A 59 34.56 -11.03 -9.89
N ALA A 60 34.97 -10.42 -10.99
CA ALA A 60 34.90 -8.96 -11.15
C ALA A 60 33.45 -8.43 -11.09
N TRP A 61 32.51 -9.09 -11.79
CA TRP A 61 31.10 -8.71 -11.73
C TRP A 61 30.48 -8.92 -10.35
N LEU A 62 30.90 -9.97 -9.63
CA LEU A 62 30.46 -10.21 -8.27
C LEU A 62 30.93 -9.10 -7.31
N ILE A 63 32.22 -8.77 -7.34
CA ILE A 63 32.80 -7.69 -6.52
C ILE A 63 32.12 -6.37 -6.82
N LEU A 64 31.94 -6.04 -8.11
CA LEU A 64 31.24 -4.83 -8.53
C LEU A 64 29.79 -4.79 -8.02
N MET A 65 29.05 -5.89 -8.17
CA MET A 65 27.67 -5.98 -7.69
C MET A 65 27.58 -5.76 -6.18
N VAL A 66 28.44 -6.42 -5.40
CA VAL A 66 28.48 -6.27 -3.93
C VAL A 66 28.85 -4.84 -3.54
N ALA A 67 29.87 -4.25 -4.17
CA ALA A 67 30.26 -2.87 -3.92
C ALA A 67 29.12 -1.89 -4.20
N LEU A 68 28.42 -2.05 -5.34
CA LEU A 68 27.28 -1.21 -5.70
C LEU A 68 26.09 -1.38 -4.73
N LEU A 69 25.81 -2.60 -4.25
CA LEU A 69 24.78 -2.84 -3.24
C LEU A 69 25.12 -2.14 -1.92
N VAL A 70 26.38 -2.24 -1.46
CA VAL A 70 26.84 -1.58 -0.23
C VAL A 70 26.72 -0.05 -0.38
N LEU A 71 27.19 0.51 -1.49
CA LEU A 71 27.07 1.94 -1.78
C LEU A 71 25.60 2.37 -1.88
N GLY A 72 24.74 1.57 -2.50
CA GLY A 72 23.30 1.83 -2.60
C GLY A 72 22.63 1.90 -1.23
N VAL A 73 22.95 0.97 -0.33
CA VAL A 73 22.44 1.00 1.06
C VAL A 73 22.95 2.23 1.82
N LEU A 74 24.22 2.60 1.68
CA LEU A 74 24.75 3.82 2.32
C LEU A 74 24.09 5.09 1.76
N SER A 75 23.92 5.15 0.44
CA SER A 75 23.25 6.24 -0.27
C SER A 75 21.79 6.41 0.21
N PHE A 76 21.10 5.30 0.50
CA PHE A 76 19.72 5.32 0.99
C PHE A 76 19.54 6.17 2.25
N PHE A 77 20.56 6.23 3.12
CA PHE A 77 20.51 6.99 4.38
C PHE A 77 21.11 8.39 4.29
N THR A 78 21.93 8.67 3.27
CA THR A 78 22.82 9.85 3.26
C THR A 78 22.72 10.73 2.02
N ALA A 79 22.10 10.26 0.95
CA ALA A 79 22.11 10.93 -0.35
C ALA A 79 20.70 11.03 -0.96
N PRO A 80 20.52 11.82 -2.04
CA PRO A 80 19.25 11.90 -2.74
C PRO A 80 18.81 10.54 -3.29
N TYR A 81 17.51 10.24 -3.24
CA TYR A 81 16.97 8.94 -3.63
C TYR A 81 17.35 8.53 -5.07
N MET A 82 17.47 9.49 -5.99
CA MET A 82 17.88 9.23 -7.37
C MET A 82 19.25 8.55 -7.46
N LEU A 83 20.20 8.92 -6.58
CA LEU A 83 21.50 8.26 -6.54
C LEU A 83 21.36 6.81 -6.09
N THR A 84 20.53 6.57 -5.07
CA THR A 84 20.23 5.23 -4.56
C THR A 84 19.61 4.35 -5.64
N GLU A 85 18.64 4.88 -6.40
CA GLU A 85 18.02 4.21 -7.55
C GLU A 85 19.05 3.79 -8.59
N VAL A 86 19.92 4.71 -9.01
CA VAL A 86 20.96 4.43 -10.01
C VAL A 86 21.94 3.36 -9.51
N LEU A 87 22.32 3.40 -8.24
CA LEU A 87 23.21 2.40 -7.64
C LEU A 87 22.59 1.01 -7.60
N PHE A 88 21.32 0.90 -7.20
CA PHE A 88 20.59 -0.38 -7.21
C PHE A 88 20.37 -0.90 -8.63
N LEU A 89 20.02 -0.04 -9.58
CA LEU A 89 19.89 -0.41 -10.99
C LEU A 89 21.22 -0.95 -11.55
N ALA A 90 22.33 -0.26 -11.27
CA ALA A 90 23.66 -0.70 -11.67
C ALA A 90 24.06 -2.03 -11.01
N ALA A 91 23.72 -2.23 -9.73
CA ALA A 91 23.93 -3.49 -9.03
C ALA A 91 23.14 -4.64 -9.67
N PHE A 92 21.86 -4.42 -9.98
CA PHE A 92 21.03 -5.41 -10.67
C PHE A 92 21.53 -5.73 -12.07
N TYR A 93 21.99 -4.72 -12.81
CA TYR A 93 22.64 -4.96 -14.10
C TYR A 93 23.91 -5.80 -13.95
N ALA A 94 24.77 -5.50 -12.96
CA ALA A 94 25.96 -6.32 -12.66
C ALA A 94 25.59 -7.76 -12.29
N GLY A 95 24.54 -7.94 -11.48
CA GLY A 95 23.97 -9.25 -11.15
C GLY A 95 23.45 -10.01 -12.37
N TYR A 96 22.76 -9.32 -13.28
CA TYR A 96 22.32 -9.92 -14.55
C TYR A 96 23.52 -10.40 -15.37
N ARG A 97 24.57 -9.57 -15.51
CA ARG A 97 25.80 -9.95 -16.22
C ARG A 97 26.52 -11.12 -15.58
N LEU A 98 26.47 -11.22 -14.25
CA LEU A 98 27.02 -12.33 -13.47
C LEU A 98 26.27 -13.64 -13.75
N LEU A 99 24.94 -13.60 -13.84
CA LEU A 99 24.11 -14.81 -13.94
C LEU A 99 23.79 -15.21 -15.40
N LYS A 100 23.90 -14.30 -16.36
CA LYS A 100 23.53 -14.51 -17.78
C LYS A 100 24.21 -15.73 -18.41
N GLY A 101 25.44 -16.05 -18.01
CA GLY A 101 26.17 -17.21 -18.56
C GLY A 101 25.70 -18.57 -18.05
N GLY A 102 24.73 -18.62 -17.13
CA GLY A 102 24.14 -19.85 -16.58
C GLY A 102 23.10 -20.55 -17.47
N GLY A 103 22.85 -20.05 -18.68
CA GLY A 103 21.97 -20.71 -19.67
C GLY A 103 20.48 -20.72 -19.32
N MET A 104 20.03 -19.78 -18.48
CA MET A 104 18.61 -19.69 -18.09
C MET A 104 17.83 -18.76 -19.01
N ILE A 105 16.62 -19.20 -19.39
CA ILE A 105 15.83 -18.63 -20.48
C ILE A 105 15.20 -17.26 -20.14
N LYS A 106 15.10 -16.87 -18.86
CA LYS A 106 14.24 -15.72 -18.44
C LYS A 106 14.90 -14.72 -17.47
N LEU A 107 16.23 -14.69 -17.36
CA LEU A 107 16.92 -13.80 -16.43
C LEU A 107 16.64 -12.31 -16.69
N GLU A 108 16.38 -11.91 -17.94
CA GLU A 108 16.01 -10.53 -18.27
C GLU A 108 14.75 -10.08 -17.52
N ILE A 109 13.73 -10.94 -17.48
CA ILE A 109 12.44 -10.64 -16.84
C ILE A 109 12.59 -10.67 -15.32
N ASP A 110 13.40 -11.58 -14.77
CA ASP A 110 13.69 -11.62 -13.33
C ASP A 110 14.28 -10.30 -12.83
N PHE A 111 15.30 -9.80 -13.53
CA PHE A 111 15.96 -8.55 -13.16
C PHE A 111 15.11 -7.32 -13.46
N LEU A 112 14.23 -7.38 -14.47
CA LEU A 112 13.22 -6.34 -14.70
C LEU A 112 12.29 -6.21 -13.49
N PHE A 113 11.69 -7.32 -13.03
CA PHE A 113 10.77 -7.29 -11.88
C PHE A 113 11.50 -6.99 -10.57
N LEU A 114 12.76 -7.40 -10.43
CA LEU A 114 13.59 -7.03 -9.28
C LEU A 114 13.82 -5.50 -9.26
N SER A 115 14.20 -4.93 -10.40
CA SER A 115 14.41 -3.48 -10.54
C SER A 115 13.12 -2.71 -10.32
N TRP A 116 11.99 -3.20 -10.88
CA TRP A 116 10.66 -2.63 -10.68
C TRP A 116 10.29 -2.58 -9.20
N PHE A 117 10.47 -3.70 -8.48
CA PHE A 117 10.17 -3.77 -7.05
C PHE A 117 10.97 -2.74 -6.27
N PHE A 118 12.30 -2.72 -6.47
CA PHE A 118 13.18 -1.84 -5.71
C PHE A 118 13.00 -0.37 -6.06
N ALA A 119 12.70 -0.03 -7.31
CA ALA A 119 12.44 1.36 -7.69
C ALA A 119 11.23 1.92 -6.93
N PHE A 120 10.12 1.20 -6.93
CA PHE A 120 8.97 1.65 -6.15
C PHE A 120 9.19 1.53 -4.64
N PHE A 121 9.96 0.56 -4.17
CA PHE A 121 10.28 0.43 -2.76
C PHE A 121 11.11 1.62 -2.24
N ILE A 122 12.15 2.01 -2.96
CA ILE A 122 13.03 3.13 -2.61
C ILE A 122 12.24 4.44 -2.69
N PHE A 123 11.55 4.68 -3.81
CA PHE A 123 10.73 5.88 -4.00
C PHE A 123 9.67 6.06 -2.90
N HIS A 124 8.89 5.02 -2.57
CA HIS A 124 7.87 5.15 -1.52
C HIS A 124 8.44 5.17 -0.09
N SER A 125 9.69 4.73 0.10
CA SER A 125 10.33 4.78 1.42
C SER A 125 10.67 6.20 1.88
N ILE A 126 10.93 7.12 0.93
CA ILE A 126 11.31 8.51 1.21
C ILE A 126 10.13 9.47 1.31
N ILE A 127 8.94 9.09 0.82
CA ILE A 127 7.75 9.95 0.90
C ILE A 127 7.31 10.08 2.36
N LEU A 128 7.11 11.33 2.81
CA LEU A 128 6.71 11.65 4.18
C LEU A 128 5.33 11.06 4.54
N LEU A 129 4.37 11.20 3.64
CA LEU A 129 3.01 10.70 3.82
C LEU A 129 2.89 9.27 3.33
N LYS A 130 3.05 8.30 4.23
CA LYS A 130 2.95 6.87 3.91
C LYS A 130 1.51 6.40 4.05
N VAL A 131 0.97 5.86 2.95
CA VAL A 131 -0.38 5.28 2.87
C VAL A 131 -0.31 3.98 2.10
N ASP A 132 -1.17 3.03 2.45
CA ASP A 132 -1.00 1.64 2.01
C ASP A 132 -1.20 1.43 0.53
N ARG A 133 -1.98 2.30 -0.12
CA ARG A 133 -2.17 2.30 -1.58
C ARG A 133 -0.86 2.41 -2.37
N TYR A 134 0.20 2.96 -1.79
CA TYR A 134 1.53 3.02 -2.42
C TYR A 134 2.14 1.65 -2.64
N PHE A 135 1.74 0.66 -1.84
CA PHE A 135 2.19 -0.72 -2.04
C PHE A 135 1.70 -1.31 -3.37
N ILE A 136 0.59 -0.79 -3.94
CA ILE A 136 -0.01 -1.29 -5.18
C ILE A 136 1.00 -1.30 -6.34
N THR A 137 1.89 -0.32 -6.43
CA THR A 137 2.89 -0.25 -7.51
C THR A 137 3.94 -1.36 -7.44
N MET A 138 4.16 -1.96 -6.27
CA MET A 138 5.07 -3.10 -6.06
C MET A 138 4.39 -4.46 -6.27
N THR A 139 3.04 -4.50 -6.31
CA THR A 139 2.29 -5.76 -6.40
C THR A 139 2.56 -6.61 -7.64
N PRO A 140 2.81 -6.05 -8.86
CA PRO A 140 3.13 -6.89 -10.02
C PRO A 140 4.44 -7.67 -9.84
N ALA A 141 5.47 -7.02 -9.29
CA ALA A 141 6.74 -7.66 -9.00
C ALA A 141 6.62 -8.69 -7.88
N LEU A 142 5.82 -8.40 -6.84
CA LEU A 142 5.54 -9.38 -5.79
C LEU A 142 4.83 -10.62 -6.35
N ALA A 143 3.81 -10.43 -7.19
CA ALA A 143 3.09 -11.52 -7.85
C ALA A 143 4.05 -12.37 -8.70
N TYR A 144 4.93 -11.72 -9.47
CA TYR A 144 5.97 -12.40 -10.24
C TYR A 144 6.84 -13.30 -9.36
N PHE A 145 7.38 -12.77 -8.26
CA PHE A 145 8.25 -13.56 -7.37
C PHE A 145 7.51 -14.65 -6.60
N ILE A 146 6.22 -14.47 -6.27
CA ILE A 146 5.38 -15.54 -5.72
C ILE A 146 5.23 -16.67 -6.74
N THR A 147 4.90 -16.35 -7.99
CA THR A 147 4.77 -17.35 -9.06
C THR A 147 6.09 -18.05 -9.35
N LEU A 148 7.20 -17.30 -9.43
CA LEU A 148 8.53 -17.85 -9.64
C LEU A 148 8.92 -18.79 -8.50
N GLY A 149 8.76 -18.36 -7.25
CA GLY A 149 9.08 -19.16 -6.08
C GLY A 149 8.24 -20.43 -6.01
N LEU A 150 6.93 -20.32 -6.22
CA LEU A 150 6.02 -21.46 -6.26
C LEU A 150 6.39 -22.46 -7.36
N SER A 151 6.67 -21.97 -8.57
CA SER A 151 7.05 -22.83 -9.70
C SER A 151 8.34 -23.59 -9.44
N THR A 152 9.34 -22.93 -8.84
CA THR A 152 10.63 -23.53 -8.52
C THR A 152 10.48 -24.61 -7.44
N ILE A 153 9.65 -24.36 -6.42
CA ILE A 153 9.35 -25.36 -5.39
C ILE A 153 8.63 -26.56 -6.02
N ILE A 154 7.56 -26.33 -6.79
CA ILE A 154 6.78 -27.40 -7.41
C ILE A 154 7.67 -28.24 -8.32
N GLU A 155 8.46 -27.65 -9.20
CA GLU A 155 9.32 -28.39 -10.12
C GLU A 155 10.38 -29.22 -9.39
N LYS A 156 10.98 -28.69 -8.33
CA LYS A 156 12.00 -29.43 -7.55
C LYS A 156 11.42 -30.62 -6.81
N TYR A 157 10.18 -30.52 -6.30
CA TYR A 157 9.56 -31.58 -5.50
C TYR A 157 8.57 -32.45 -6.28
N LYS A 158 8.25 -32.11 -7.54
CA LYS A 158 7.39 -32.89 -8.44
C LYS A 158 7.83 -34.35 -8.57
N PHE A 159 9.14 -34.60 -8.60
CA PHE A 159 9.71 -35.96 -8.69
C PHE A 159 9.48 -36.81 -7.42
N LYS A 160 9.22 -36.20 -6.26
CA LYS A 160 8.94 -36.93 -5.02
C LYS A 160 7.45 -37.25 -4.84
N ILE A 161 6.58 -36.46 -5.46
CA ILE A 161 5.14 -36.69 -5.45
C ILE A 161 4.82 -37.63 -6.62
N LYS A 162 4.85 -38.95 -6.37
CA LYS A 162 4.52 -40.03 -7.32
C LYS A 162 3.05 -40.03 -7.79
N GLN A 163 2.40 -38.88 -7.93
CA GLN A 163 1.07 -38.77 -8.53
C GLN A 163 1.18 -38.32 -9.98
N GLU A 164 1.19 -39.28 -10.91
CA GLU A 164 1.15 -39.02 -12.35
C GLU A 164 -0.09 -38.21 -12.80
N ARG A 165 -1.12 -38.14 -11.96
CA ARG A 165 -2.40 -37.50 -12.28
C ARG A 165 -2.44 -35.99 -12.08
N LEU A 166 -1.60 -35.42 -11.19
CA LEU A 166 -1.66 -33.99 -10.89
C LEU A 166 -0.64 -33.22 -11.75
N LYS A 167 -1.12 -32.69 -12.89
CA LYS A 167 -0.32 -31.80 -13.74
C LYS A 167 0.02 -30.52 -12.96
N SER A 168 1.20 -29.94 -13.19
CA SER A 168 1.69 -28.73 -12.51
C SER A 168 0.73 -27.54 -12.57
N TRP A 169 -0.06 -27.42 -13.64
CA TRP A 169 -1.09 -26.38 -13.76
C TRP A 169 -2.21 -26.52 -12.72
N GLY A 170 -2.54 -27.74 -12.29
CA GLY A 170 -3.56 -27.99 -11.26
C GLY A 170 -3.13 -27.45 -9.90
N LEU A 171 -1.84 -27.56 -9.55
CA LEU A 171 -1.30 -26.99 -8.32
C LEU A 171 -1.33 -25.45 -8.34
N TYR A 172 -0.97 -24.83 -9.47
CA TYR A 172 -1.08 -23.38 -9.61
C TYR A 172 -2.54 -22.91 -9.48
N LEU A 173 -3.47 -23.66 -10.07
CA LEU A 173 -4.90 -23.34 -10.00
C LEU A 173 -5.45 -23.49 -8.58
N ILE A 174 -5.07 -24.54 -7.84
CA ILE A 174 -5.47 -24.71 -6.44
C ILE A 174 -4.97 -23.54 -5.58
N VAL A 175 -3.69 -23.18 -5.69
CA VAL A 175 -3.14 -22.04 -4.94
C VAL A 175 -3.86 -20.75 -5.33
N GLY A 176 -4.09 -20.51 -6.63
CA GLY A 176 -4.84 -19.35 -7.11
C GLY A 176 -6.26 -19.27 -6.57
N LEU A 177 -6.99 -20.40 -6.54
CA LEU A 177 -8.34 -20.47 -5.99
C LEU A 177 -8.36 -20.25 -4.47
N VAL A 178 -7.38 -20.75 -3.72
CA VAL A 178 -7.27 -20.49 -2.28
C VAL A 178 -7.07 -18.99 -2.03
N LEU A 179 -6.16 -18.35 -2.78
CA LEU A 179 -5.92 -16.90 -2.68
C LEU A 179 -7.17 -16.10 -3.03
N LEU A 180 -7.86 -16.45 -4.11
CA LEU A 180 -9.08 -15.77 -4.57
C LEU A 180 -10.24 -15.93 -3.58
N SER A 181 -10.47 -17.15 -3.10
CA SER A 181 -11.53 -17.45 -2.14
C SER A 181 -11.31 -16.68 -0.85
N TYR A 182 -10.05 -16.60 -0.39
CA TYR A 182 -9.71 -15.88 0.83
C TYR A 182 -9.85 -14.36 0.65
N ALA A 183 -9.37 -13.80 -0.47
CA ALA A 183 -9.58 -12.39 -0.80
C ALA A 183 -11.08 -12.03 -0.86
N THR A 184 -11.89 -12.91 -1.45
CA THR A 184 -13.35 -12.75 -1.53
C THR A 184 -13.98 -12.79 -0.14
N ALA A 185 -13.62 -13.77 0.69
CA ALA A 185 -14.14 -13.89 2.05
C ALA A 185 -13.80 -12.69 2.94
N VAL A 186 -12.59 -12.14 2.82
CA VAL A 186 -12.19 -10.92 3.54
C VAL A 186 -13.03 -9.72 3.07
N TYR A 187 -13.17 -9.54 1.76
CA TYR A 187 -13.96 -8.46 1.19
C TYR A 187 -15.44 -8.55 1.60
N THR A 188 -16.08 -9.71 1.44
CA THR A 188 -17.50 -9.88 1.78
C THR A 188 -17.77 -9.81 3.27
N GLY A 189 -16.84 -10.33 4.10
CA GLY A 189 -17.01 -10.35 5.56
C GLY A 189 -16.83 -8.99 6.24
N HIS A 190 -16.06 -8.07 5.63
CA HIS A 190 -15.63 -6.85 6.31
C HIS A 190 -15.95 -5.55 5.56
N THR A 191 -16.48 -5.61 4.33
CA THR A 191 -16.99 -4.40 3.68
C THR A 191 -18.23 -3.92 4.47
N PRO A 192 -18.17 -2.76 5.13
CA PRO A 192 -19.28 -2.25 5.91
C PRO A 192 -20.45 -2.00 4.97
N LYS A 193 -21.63 -2.51 5.35
CA LYS A 193 -22.88 -2.30 4.59
C LYS A 193 -23.26 -0.82 4.50
N GLN A 194 -22.78 0.00 5.42
CA GLN A 194 -22.93 1.45 5.42
C GLN A 194 -21.57 2.08 5.71
N GLY A 195 -20.99 2.73 4.70
CA GLY A 195 -19.73 3.43 4.81
C GLY A 195 -19.89 4.85 5.35
N TYR A 196 -18.76 5.45 5.70
CA TYR A 196 -18.64 6.84 6.13
C TYR A 196 -19.33 7.84 5.17
N GLY A 197 -19.30 7.55 3.86
CA GLY A 197 -19.97 8.35 2.84
C GLY A 197 -21.50 8.43 2.96
N VAL A 198 -22.16 7.43 3.55
CA VAL A 198 -23.63 7.48 3.76
C VAL A 198 -23.97 8.53 4.82
N GLN A 199 -23.22 8.57 5.92
CA GLN A 199 -23.42 9.59 6.96
C GLN A 199 -23.13 10.99 6.41
N ILE A 200 -22.08 11.15 5.61
CA ILE A 200 -21.78 12.42 4.95
C ILE A 200 -22.94 12.84 4.06
N GLN A 201 -23.40 11.96 3.16
CA GLN A 201 -24.50 12.28 2.27
C GLN A 201 -25.75 12.70 3.07
N SER A 202 -26.11 11.96 4.13
CA SER A 202 -27.24 12.34 4.99
C SER A 202 -27.05 13.69 5.69
N ALA A 203 -25.82 14.03 6.10
CA ALA A 203 -25.51 15.33 6.69
C ALA A 203 -25.66 16.47 5.68
N CYS A 204 -25.21 16.25 4.45
CA CYS A 204 -25.35 17.20 3.37
C CYS A 204 -26.82 17.41 2.97
N ASP A 205 -27.55 16.30 2.75
CA ASP A 205 -28.97 16.34 2.40
C ASP A 205 -29.75 17.10 3.48
N TRP A 206 -29.46 16.82 4.76
CA TRP A 206 -30.07 17.55 5.87
C TRP A 206 -29.74 19.04 5.83
N LEU A 207 -28.48 19.43 5.59
CA LEU A 207 -28.08 20.84 5.53
C LEU A 207 -28.79 21.57 4.38
N THR A 208 -28.97 20.92 3.22
CA THR A 208 -29.67 21.54 2.08
C THR A 208 -31.14 21.84 2.36
N VAL A 209 -31.77 21.05 3.23
CA VAL A 209 -33.16 21.25 3.67
C VAL A 209 -33.22 22.27 4.80
N TYR A 210 -32.25 22.24 5.72
CA TYR A 210 -32.16 23.15 6.86
C TYR A 210 -31.89 24.60 6.42
N ASP A 211 -30.90 24.81 5.55
CA ASP A 211 -30.58 26.10 4.95
C ASP A 211 -30.63 26.01 3.42
N PRO A 212 -31.77 26.36 2.79
CA PRO A 212 -31.88 26.42 1.33
C PRO A 212 -30.91 27.40 0.67
N SER A 213 -30.35 28.36 1.43
CA SER A 213 -29.35 29.33 0.97
C SER A 213 -27.90 28.87 1.16
N TYR A 214 -27.66 27.60 1.56
CA TYR A 214 -26.32 27.06 1.82
C TYR A 214 -25.31 27.28 0.68
N GLN A 215 -25.78 27.44 -0.56
CA GLN A 215 -24.95 27.70 -1.73
C GLN A 215 -24.14 29.00 -1.61
N SER A 216 -24.67 30.05 -0.97
CA SER A 216 -23.93 31.30 -0.73
C SER A 216 -23.03 31.30 0.51
N LYS A 217 -23.09 30.25 1.32
CA LYS A 217 -22.42 30.16 2.63
C LYS A 217 -20.96 29.69 2.52
N VAL A 218 -20.08 30.13 3.41
CA VAL A 218 -18.71 29.62 3.50
C VAL A 218 -18.71 28.40 4.40
N ILE A 219 -18.43 27.23 3.82
CA ILE A 219 -18.46 25.95 4.52
C ILE A 219 -17.06 25.39 4.60
N TYR A 220 -16.66 24.95 5.80
CA TYR A 220 -15.41 24.24 6.04
C TYR A 220 -15.67 22.80 6.48
N SER A 221 -14.73 21.90 6.20
CA SER A 221 -14.78 20.52 6.69
C SER A 221 -13.39 19.90 6.83
N ASP A 222 -13.26 18.95 7.76
CA ASP A 222 -12.09 18.07 7.86
C ASP A 222 -12.10 16.92 6.84
N TYR A 223 -13.18 16.80 6.04
CA TYR A 223 -13.30 15.90 4.90
C TYR A 223 -13.91 16.59 3.67
N ASP A 224 -13.32 17.72 3.29
CA ASP A 224 -13.80 18.61 2.23
C ASP A 224 -14.14 17.95 0.88
N PRO A 225 -13.45 16.90 0.35
CA PRO A 225 -13.77 16.42 -1.00
C PRO A 225 -15.11 15.69 -1.02
N ALA A 226 -15.44 14.97 0.06
CA ALA A 226 -16.70 14.26 0.18
C ALA A 226 -17.87 15.24 0.39
N VAL A 227 -17.66 16.27 1.21
CA VAL A 227 -18.68 17.29 1.46
C VAL A 227 -18.89 18.20 0.24
N THR A 228 -17.81 18.57 -0.46
CA THR A 228 -17.87 19.28 -1.75
C THR A 228 -18.70 18.48 -2.76
N TRP A 229 -18.47 17.17 -2.83
CA TRP A 229 -19.19 16.29 -3.75
C TRP A 229 -20.68 16.19 -3.45
N CYS A 230 -21.09 16.05 -2.19
CA CYS A 230 -22.51 15.92 -1.84
C CYS A 230 -23.27 17.25 -1.99
N LEU A 231 -22.68 18.38 -1.55
CA LEU A 231 -23.33 19.69 -1.55
C LEU A 231 -23.29 20.36 -2.92
N LYS A 232 -22.47 19.84 -3.85
CA LYS A 232 -22.27 20.39 -5.20
C LYS A 232 -21.75 21.84 -5.17
N LYS A 233 -20.91 22.15 -4.19
CA LYS A 233 -20.24 23.45 -4.04
C LYS A 233 -18.87 23.28 -3.41
N GLU A 234 -18.01 24.28 -3.58
CA GLU A 234 -16.72 24.30 -2.89
C GLU A 234 -16.93 24.32 -1.38
N VAL A 235 -16.35 23.33 -0.71
CA VAL A 235 -16.18 23.28 0.75
C VAL A 235 -14.68 23.37 1.01
N LYS A 236 -14.30 24.24 1.94
CA LYS A 236 -12.89 24.52 2.22
C LYS A 236 -12.32 23.53 3.22
N PHE A 237 -11.06 23.15 3.03
CA PHE A 237 -10.35 22.25 3.92
C PHE A 237 -10.01 22.92 5.25
N ALA A 238 -10.37 22.27 6.36
CA ALA A 238 -9.93 22.66 7.70
C ALA A 238 -9.92 21.45 8.64
N VAL A 239 -8.75 21.10 9.17
CA VAL A 239 -8.60 19.95 10.08
C VAL A 239 -8.10 20.45 11.45
N PRO A 240 -8.84 20.22 12.55
CA PRO A 240 -8.51 20.78 13.85
C PRO A 240 -7.12 20.39 14.37
N ARG A 241 -6.67 19.16 14.09
CA ARG A 241 -5.38 18.62 14.58
C ARG A 241 -4.14 19.33 14.02
N ILE A 242 -4.30 20.19 13.01
CA ILE A 242 -3.21 21.01 12.44
C ILE A 242 -2.94 22.24 13.32
N TYR A 243 -3.88 22.58 14.19
CA TYR A 243 -3.83 23.77 15.03
C TYR A 243 -3.37 23.43 16.45
N VAL A 244 -2.72 24.39 17.10
CA VAL A 244 -2.12 24.23 18.44
C VAL A 244 -3.20 24.03 19.52
N SER A 245 -4.36 24.65 19.35
CA SER A 245 -5.49 24.57 20.27
C SER A 245 -6.84 24.70 19.58
N ALA A 246 -7.92 24.24 20.22
CA ALA A 246 -9.28 24.43 19.74
C ALA A 246 -9.65 25.92 19.56
N GLU A 247 -9.08 26.79 20.39
CA GLU A 247 -9.25 28.24 20.26
C GLU A 247 -8.58 28.78 19.00
N SER A 248 -7.37 28.34 18.68
CA SER A 248 -6.70 28.75 17.43
C SER A 248 -7.43 28.25 16.19
N PHE A 249 -8.05 27.08 16.26
CA PHE A 249 -8.92 26.56 15.20
C PHE A 249 -10.20 27.37 15.05
N SER A 250 -10.86 27.70 16.16
CA SER A 250 -12.04 28.58 16.18
C SER A 250 -11.73 29.94 15.57
N ARG A 251 -10.63 30.60 15.98
CA ARG A 251 -10.21 31.88 15.39
C ARG A 251 -9.98 31.78 13.88
N PHE A 252 -9.33 30.71 13.42
CA PHE A 252 -9.18 30.49 11.98
C PHE A 252 -10.53 30.45 11.24
N LEU A 253 -11.53 29.74 11.77
CA LEU A 253 -12.86 29.68 11.16
C LEU A 253 -13.55 31.05 11.16
N ILE A 254 -13.46 31.79 12.27
CA ILE A 254 -14.04 33.13 12.43
C ILE A 254 -13.39 34.14 11.47
N ASP A 255 -12.06 34.18 11.44
CA ASP A 255 -11.28 35.10 10.59
C ASP A 255 -11.55 34.87 9.10
N ASN A 256 -11.88 33.63 8.73
CA ASN A 256 -12.25 33.25 7.37
C ASN A 256 -13.76 33.30 7.10
N LYS A 257 -14.55 33.84 8.04
CA LYS A 257 -16.01 34.01 7.94
C LYS A 257 -16.74 32.72 7.60
N ALA A 258 -16.36 31.61 8.25
CA ALA A 258 -17.07 30.36 8.08
C ALA A 258 -18.49 30.47 8.66
N ASP A 259 -19.50 30.19 7.84
CA ASP A 259 -20.89 30.06 8.29
C ASP A 259 -21.12 28.68 8.92
N TYR A 260 -20.54 27.64 8.30
CA TYR A 260 -20.69 26.25 8.74
C TYR A 260 -19.34 25.54 8.82
N TYR A 261 -19.22 24.66 9.81
CA TYR A 261 -18.15 23.68 9.88
C TYR A 261 -18.72 22.27 10.03
N ILE A 262 -18.31 21.36 9.16
CA ILE A 262 -18.73 19.95 9.18
C ILE A 262 -17.54 19.11 9.65
N ASP A 263 -17.63 18.66 10.90
CA ASP A 263 -16.66 17.75 11.52
C ASP A 263 -17.06 16.31 11.21
N ALA A 264 -16.38 15.73 10.25
CA ALA A 264 -16.50 14.33 9.91
C ALA A 264 -15.45 13.52 10.69
N LEU A 265 -14.18 13.70 10.38
CA LEU A 265 -13.12 12.74 10.70
C LEU A 265 -12.56 12.83 12.12
N SER A 266 -12.91 13.84 12.92
CA SER A 266 -12.32 13.99 14.25
C SER A 266 -12.87 12.94 15.23
N ASP A 267 -11.97 12.18 15.86
CA ASP A 267 -12.32 11.14 16.85
C ASP A 267 -12.94 11.76 18.11
N GLN A 268 -12.41 12.91 18.55
CA GLN A 268 -12.97 13.73 19.63
C GLN A 268 -13.59 14.98 19.03
N LYS A 269 -14.91 15.14 19.22
CA LYS A 269 -15.63 16.32 18.76
C LYS A 269 -15.30 17.51 19.66
N LEU A 270 -14.81 18.57 19.05
CA LEU A 270 -14.36 19.76 19.77
C LEU A 270 -15.55 20.65 20.11
N ASN A 271 -15.44 21.35 21.24
CA ASN A 271 -16.23 22.56 21.46
C ASN A 271 -15.49 23.72 20.79
N ILE A 272 -16.09 24.28 19.73
CA ILE A 272 -15.48 25.32 18.91
C ILE A 272 -16.10 26.64 19.36
N ALA A 273 -15.32 27.50 20.01
CA ALA A 273 -15.83 28.80 20.46
C ALA A 273 -16.38 29.62 19.26
N GLY A 274 -17.52 30.29 19.45
CA GLY A 274 -18.20 31.05 18.39
C GLY A 274 -18.98 30.19 17.39
N PHE A 275 -19.13 28.89 17.66
CA PHE A 275 -19.94 27.96 16.90
C PHE A 275 -20.75 27.07 17.84
N HIS A 276 -21.97 26.72 17.44
CA HIS A 276 -22.80 25.75 18.14
C HIS A 276 -23.20 24.60 17.23
N VAL A 277 -23.46 23.43 17.83
CA VAL A 277 -23.84 22.23 17.07
C VAL A 277 -25.32 22.28 16.72
N ILE A 278 -25.63 22.33 15.43
CA ILE A 278 -27.02 22.32 14.92
C ILE A 278 -27.52 20.92 14.57
N LYS A 279 -26.61 19.98 14.29
CA LYS A 279 -26.97 18.59 13.96
C LYS A 279 -25.89 17.58 14.31
N LYS A 280 -26.34 16.40 14.74
CA LYS A 280 -25.51 15.21 14.97
C LYS A 280 -26.08 14.04 14.16
N LEU A 281 -25.27 13.46 13.30
CA LEU A 281 -25.63 12.32 12.44
C LEU A 281 -24.54 11.26 12.54
N GLY A 282 -24.73 10.31 13.46
CA GLY A 282 -23.71 9.33 13.79
C GLY A 282 -22.44 10.01 14.30
N SER A 283 -21.35 9.86 13.54
CA SER A 283 -20.05 10.46 13.85
C SER A 283 -19.84 11.86 13.28
N ILE A 284 -20.81 12.42 12.56
CA ILE A 284 -20.68 13.73 11.90
C ILE A 284 -21.43 14.80 12.68
N TYR A 285 -20.72 15.90 12.97
CA TYR A 285 -21.26 17.04 13.70
C TYR A 285 -21.26 18.25 12.74
N ILE A 286 -22.41 18.92 12.66
CA ILE A 286 -22.56 20.15 11.89
C ILE A 286 -22.62 21.30 12.89
N TYR A 287 -21.71 22.25 12.73
CA TYR A 287 -21.58 23.45 13.52
C TYR A 287 -22.01 24.64 12.68
N GLU A 288 -22.79 25.54 13.28
CA GLU A 288 -23.16 26.85 12.73
C GLU A 288 -22.51 27.94 13.56
N ALA A 289 -22.07 29.01 12.90
CA ALA A 289 -21.46 30.13 13.57
C ALA A 289 -22.48 30.98 14.34
N ASP A 290 -22.09 31.56 15.47
CA ASP A 290 -23.02 32.27 16.38
C ASP A 290 -23.33 33.73 15.98
N HIS A 291 -22.90 34.20 14.80
CA HIS A 291 -22.88 35.62 14.42
C HIS A 291 -23.90 36.03 13.36
#